data_AF-A0A7K9FPL8-F1
#
_entry.id   AF-A0A7K9FPL8-F1
#
_cell.length_a   1.000
_cell.length_b   1.000
_cell.length_c   1.000
_cell.angle_alpha   90.00
_cell.angle_beta   90.00
_cell.angle_gamma   90.00
#
_symmetry.space_group_name_H-M   'P 1'
#
loop_
_entity.id
_entity.type
_entity.pdbx_description
1 polymer ?
#
loop_
_entity_poly.entity_id
_entity_poly.type
_entity_poly.pdbx_seq_one_letter_code
_entity_poly.pdbx_strand_id
1 'polypeptide(L)' 'PIVEDLVDELLCICNRLSGNSFMPRLQTAFGVASAFESWSLHEHHAVYYMLTPLKPPRGHTFHLEVGT' A
#
# COMPACT_ATOMS: atom_id res chain seq x y z
N PRO A 1 5.05 -15.57 -2.15
CA PRO A 1 3.90 -15.99 -2.99
C PRO A 1 3.84 -15.13 -4.24
N ILE A 2 3.37 -15.64 -5.38
CA ILE A 2 3.38 -14.91 -6.68
C ILE A 2 2.76 -13.51 -6.55
N VAL A 3 1.70 -13.36 -5.74
CA VAL A 3 1.03 -12.08 -5.50
C VAL A 3 1.93 -11.08 -4.76
N GLU A 4 2.68 -11.52 -3.75
CA GLU A 4 3.59 -10.65 -3.00
C GLU A 4 4.74 -10.18 -3.88
N ASP A 5 5.33 -11.09 -4.67
CA ASP A 5 6.43 -10.76 -5.59
C ASP A 5 5.98 -9.75 -6.66
N LEU A 6 4.77 -9.94 -7.21
CA LEU A 6 4.15 -9.01 -8.16
C LEU A 6 3.92 -7.63 -7.53
N VAL A 7 3.39 -7.59 -6.31
CA VAL A 7 3.15 -6.32 -5.61
C VAL A 7 4.48 -5.61 -5.35
N ASP A 8 5.51 -6.31 -4.89
CA ASP A 8 6.83 -5.71 -4.66
C ASP A 8 7.44 -5.12 -5.93
N GLU A 9 7.29 -5.77 -7.09
CA GLU A 9 7.73 -5.24 -8.38
C GLU A 9 6.97 -3.96 -8.75
N LEU A 10 5.64 -3.95 -8.60
CA LEU A 10 4.82 -2.76 -8.84
C LEU A 10 5.21 -1.60 -7.93
N LEU A 11 5.42 -1.85 -6.62
CA LEU A 11 5.85 -0.83 -5.67
C LEU A 11 7.22 -0.25 -6.04
N CYS A 12 8.13 -1.09 -6.56
CA CYS A 12 9.42 -0.65 -7.06
C CYS A 12 9.26 0.31 -8.25
N ILE A 13 8.42 -0.03 -9.23
CA ILE A 13 8.14 0.81 -10.39
C ILE A 13 7.51 2.15 -9.95
N CYS A 14 6.47 2.10 -9.11
CA CYS A 14 5.81 3.30 -8.59
C CYS A 14 6.79 4.22 -7.87
N ASN A 15 7.68 3.69 -7.03
CA ASN A 15 8.70 4.48 -6.33
C ASN A 15 9.72 5.12 -7.28
N ARG A 16 10.06 4.46 -8.41
CA ARG A 16 10.94 5.04 -9.43
C ARG A 16 10.27 6.19 -10.16
N LEU A 17 9.00 6.01 -10.56
CA LEU A 17 8.22 7.03 -11.26
C LEU A 17 7.92 8.26 -10.36
N SER A 18 7.83 8.06 -9.05
CA SER A 18 7.54 9.12 -8.07
C SER A 18 8.78 9.74 -7.41
N GLY A 19 9.99 9.27 -7.69
CA GLY A 19 11.18 9.58 -6.89
C GLY A 19 11.55 11.08 -6.76
N ASN A 20 11.09 11.91 -7.70
CA ASN A 20 11.34 13.36 -7.74
C ASN A 20 10.06 14.20 -7.62
N SER A 21 8.91 13.59 -7.37
CA SER A 21 7.65 14.31 -7.18
C SER A 21 7.32 14.46 -5.70
N PHE A 22 6.30 15.25 -5.40
CA PHE A 22 5.73 15.38 -4.05
C PHE A 22 4.80 14.20 -3.70
N MET A 23 5.12 12.99 -4.17
CA MET A 23 4.32 11.80 -3.91
C MET A 23 4.87 11.05 -2.69
N PRO A 24 3.98 10.43 -1.88
CA PRO A 24 4.41 9.52 -0.82
C PRO A 24 5.25 8.37 -1.36
N ARG A 25 6.25 7.96 -0.60
CA ARG A 25 7.05 6.77 -0.93
C ARG A 25 6.34 5.53 -0.43
N LEU A 26 6.18 4.54 -1.32
CA LEU A 26 5.56 3.27 -0.97
C LEU A 26 6.58 2.36 -0.27
N GLN A 27 6.20 1.73 0.84
CA GLN A 27 7.00 0.72 1.52
C GLN A 27 6.55 -0.69 1.16
N THR A 28 7.34 -1.70 1.52
CA THR A 28 6.96 -3.11 1.38
C THR A 28 5.56 -3.35 1.92
N ALA A 29 4.72 -3.96 1.08
CA ALA A 29 3.36 -4.24 1.46
C ALA A 29 3.28 -5.48 2.36
N PHE A 30 2.19 -5.61 3.11
CA PHE A 30 1.91 -6.78 3.93
C PHE A 30 0.53 -7.32 3.63
N GLY A 31 0.41 -8.65 3.63
CA GLY A 31 -0.88 -9.33 3.48
C GLY A 31 -1.79 -9.01 4.65
N VAL A 32 -3.06 -8.74 4.36
CA VAL A 32 -4.07 -8.56 5.41
C VAL A 32 -4.69 -9.92 5.70
N ALA A 33 -4.50 -10.42 6.94
CA ALA A 33 -5.18 -11.62 7.39
C ALA A 33 -6.69 -11.35 7.54
N SER A 34 -7.46 -12.44 7.49
CA SER A 34 -8.93 -12.54 7.61
C SER A 34 -9.60 -11.65 8.71
N ALA A 35 -8.86 -11.10 9.66
CA ALA A 35 -9.40 -10.19 10.68
C ALA A 35 -9.98 -8.84 10.14
N PHE A 36 -9.75 -8.49 8.87
CA PHE A 36 -10.41 -7.36 8.20
C PHE A 36 -11.58 -7.79 7.28
N GLU A 37 -12.08 -9.02 7.38
CA GLU A 37 -13.12 -9.64 6.54
C GLU A 37 -14.54 -9.06 6.69
N SER A 38 -14.70 -7.74 6.64
CA SER A 38 -15.97 -7.19 6.17
C SER A 38 -16.06 -7.16 4.62
N TRP A 39 -14.99 -7.54 3.90
CA TRP A 39 -14.86 -7.32 2.45
C TRP A 39 -14.86 -8.59 1.58
N SER A 40 -14.83 -9.79 2.16
CA SER A 40 -14.70 -11.05 1.40
C SER A 40 -15.92 -11.97 1.47
N LEU A 41 -17.07 -11.46 1.92
CA LEU A 41 -18.30 -12.26 1.94
C LEU A 41 -18.98 -12.29 0.56
N HIS A 42 -18.26 -12.58 -0.51
CA HIS A 42 -18.88 -13.10 -1.72
C HIS A 42 -17.95 -14.08 -2.43
N GLU A 43 -18.30 -15.34 -2.23
CA GLU A 43 -17.96 -16.49 -3.06
C GLU A 43 -17.80 -16.07 -4.52
N HIS A 44 -16.62 -16.35 -5.10
CA HIS A 44 -16.26 -16.36 -6.54
C HIS A 44 -15.19 -15.39 -7.06
N HIS A 45 -14.57 -14.53 -6.24
CA HIS A 45 -13.36 -13.81 -6.67
C HIS A 45 -12.24 -13.87 -5.62
N ALA A 46 -11.08 -14.41 -6.01
CA ALA A 46 -9.87 -14.37 -5.20
C ALA A 46 -9.31 -12.94 -5.17
N VAL A 47 -9.97 -12.05 -4.43
CA VAL A 47 -9.52 -10.68 -4.21
C VAL A 47 -8.49 -10.69 -3.08
N TYR A 48 -7.25 -10.33 -3.41
CA TYR A 48 -6.17 -10.20 -2.44
C TYR A 48 -6.05 -8.76 -1.97
N TYR A 49 -6.20 -8.55 -0.65
CA TYR A 49 -5.96 -7.26 -0.02
C TYR A 49 -4.54 -7.20 0.55
N MET A 50 -3.75 -6.25 0.08
CA MET A 50 -2.41 -5.99 0.57
C MET A 50 -2.28 -4.49 0.89
N LEU A 51 -1.78 -4.18 2.08
CA LEU A 51 -1.60 -2.80 2.50
C LEU A 51 -0.13 -2.39 2.34
N THR A 52 0.10 -1.26 1.67
CA THR A 52 1.42 -0.63 1.59
C THR A 52 1.47 0.56 2.55
N PRO A 53 2.35 0.54 3.56
CA PRO A 53 2.62 1.75 4.33
C PRO A 53 3.14 2.86 3.41
N LEU A 54 2.75 4.10 3.71
CA LEU A 54 3.24 5.28 3.03
C LEU A 54 4.27 5.98 3.90
N LYS A 55 5.32 6.51 3.28
CA LYS A 55 6.24 7.49 3.85
C LYS A 55 6.02 8.85 3.22
N PRO A 56 6.23 9.94 3.96
CA PRO A 56 6.09 11.28 3.39
C PRO A 56 7.08 11.48 2.23
N PRO A 57 6.78 12.40 1.30
CA PRO A 57 7.73 12.85 0.30
C PRO A 57 9.06 13.26 0.96
N ARG A 58 10.16 13.19 0.22
CA ARG A 58 11.48 13.58 0.73
C ARG A 58 11.44 15.01 1.29
N GLY A 59 12.00 15.22 2.48
CA GLY A 59 12.00 16.52 3.15
C GLY A 59 10.70 16.89 3.86
N HIS A 60 9.73 15.97 3.95
CA HIS A 60 8.43 16.23 4.56
C HIS A 60 8.11 15.22 5.67
N THR A 61 7.10 15.56 6.47
CA THR A 61 6.57 14.73 7.56
C THR A 61 5.06 14.69 7.45
N PHE A 62 4.45 13.55 7.75
CA PHE A 62 2.99 13.49 7.89
C PHE A 62 2.58 14.14 9.20
N HIS A 63 1.62 15.06 9.13
CA HIS A 63 0.99 15.66 10.29
C HIS A 63 -0.42 15.10 10.43
N LEU A 64 -0.76 14.60 11.61
CA LEU A 64 -2.13 14.19 11.91
C LEU A 64 -2.98 15.44 12.13
N GLU A 65 -3.93 15.69 11.25
CA GLU A 65 -4.96 16.70 11.49
C GLU A 65 -6.05 16.09 12.37
N VAL A 66 -6.24 16.66 13.56
CA VAL A 66 -7.37 16.32 14.42
C VAL A 66 -8.55 17.15 13.92
N GLY A 67 -9.61 16.48 13.45
CA GLY A 67 -10.81 17.17 12.98
C GLY A 67 -11.41 18.07 14.06
N THR A 68 -11.98 19.20 13.63
CA THR A 68 -12.83 20.07 14.46
C THR A 68 -14.22 19.48 14.64
#